data_AF-A0A357NDC9-F1
#
_entry.id   AF-A0A357NDC9-F1
#
_cell.length_a   1.000
_cell.length_b   1.000
_cell.length_c   1.000
_cell.angle_alpha   90.00
_cell.angle_beta   90.00
_cell.angle_gamma   90.00
#
_symmetry.space_group_name_H-M   'P 1'
#
loop_
_entity.id
_entity.type
_entity.pdbx_description
1 polymer ?
#
loop_
_entity_poly.entity_id
_entity_poly.type
_entity_poly.pdbx_seq_one_letter_code
_entity_poly.pdbx_strand_id
1 'polypeptide(L)'
;MKRIIIIGLCILSVFAYGGCKWQGKQEKPEPGAPGQQMTAPGVEPTISVYMHETGEKKDMKMEEYIAGVVAGEMRNDWPVEALAAQAIVARSFTVYQIETKGGVKERGTQASTDIKEFQAYSAKDINDNVRKAVAMTRGMIMVYQGKPAYTWFHASAGGKTATAKEGLNYREAEPPYIQSVDSPDDASAPP
;
A
#
# COMPACT_ATOMS: atom_id res chain seq x y z
N MET A 1 52.34 -57.05 1.40
CA MET A 1 52.67 -57.43 0.00
C MET A 1 51.77 -58.55 -0.45
N LYS A 2 51.13 -58.38 -1.63
CA LYS A 2 50.37 -59.36 -2.44
C LYS A 2 48.97 -59.75 -1.89
N ARG A 3 47.89 -59.88 -2.67
CA ARG A 3 47.53 -59.57 -4.07
C ARG A 3 46.00 -59.76 -4.17
N ILE A 4 45.35 -58.93 -4.98
CA ILE A 4 43.93 -58.98 -5.42
C ILE A 4 43.65 -60.26 -6.23
N ILE A 5 42.48 -60.89 -6.11
CA ILE A 5 41.77 -61.59 -7.21
C ILE A 5 40.23 -61.43 -7.08
N ILE A 6 39.63 -61.14 -8.23
CA ILE A 6 38.24 -60.82 -8.58
C ILE A 6 37.43 -62.08 -8.87
N ILE A 7 36.17 -62.14 -8.44
CA ILE A 7 35.06 -62.96 -9.01
C ILE A 7 33.77 -62.17 -8.71
N GLY A 8 32.79 -61.91 -9.57
CA GLY A 8 32.42 -62.38 -10.90
C GLY A 8 30.92 -62.04 -11.03
N LEU A 9 30.54 -61.45 -12.15
CA LEU A 9 29.24 -60.83 -12.45
C LEU A 9 28.10 -61.86 -12.61
N CYS A 10 26.92 -61.65 -12.01
CA CYS A 10 25.66 -62.37 -12.32
C CYS A 10 24.43 -61.42 -12.32
N ILE A 11 24.23 -60.76 -13.47
CA ILE A 11 23.01 -60.63 -14.30
C ILE A 11 21.58 -60.74 -13.68
N LEU A 12 20.75 -59.75 -14.09
CA LEU A 12 19.28 -59.69 -14.31
C LEU A 12 18.30 -59.56 -13.12
N SER A 13 17.55 -58.45 -13.09
CA SER A 13 16.08 -58.46 -13.21
C SER A 13 15.48 -57.05 -13.41
N VAL A 14 14.54 -56.99 -14.36
CA VAL A 14 13.76 -55.85 -14.87
C VAL A 14 12.52 -55.63 -14.00
N PHE A 15 12.13 -54.39 -13.67
CA PHE A 15 10.72 -53.93 -13.50
C PHE A 15 10.74 -52.37 -13.48
N ALA A 16 10.33 -51.70 -14.56
CA ALA A 16 8.97 -51.26 -14.90
C ALA A 16 8.54 -49.94 -14.21
N TYR A 17 8.33 -48.94 -15.07
CA TYR A 17 7.63 -47.66 -14.91
C TYR A 17 6.75 -47.48 -13.66
N GLY A 18 7.01 -46.38 -12.95
CA GLY A 18 6.09 -45.78 -11.99
C GLY A 18 6.26 -44.26 -11.99
N GLY A 19 5.57 -43.58 -12.92
CA GLY A 19 5.44 -42.12 -12.84
C GLY A 19 4.65 -41.75 -11.59
N CYS A 20 5.21 -40.89 -10.74
CA CYS A 20 4.47 -40.30 -9.64
C CYS A 20 4.28 -38.82 -9.93
N LYS A 21 3.05 -38.49 -10.36
CA LYS A 21 2.55 -37.13 -10.54
C LYS A 21 2.58 -36.44 -9.18
N TRP A 22 3.44 -35.43 -9.04
CA TRP A 22 3.42 -34.53 -7.89
C TRP A 22 2.21 -33.61 -8.02
N GLN A 23 1.06 -34.06 -7.52
CA GLN A 23 -0.06 -33.20 -7.21
C GLN A 23 0.13 -32.69 -5.78
N GLY A 24 0.88 -31.61 -5.63
CA GLY A 24 0.82 -30.81 -4.41
C GLY A 24 -0.57 -30.19 -4.30
N LYS A 25 -1.42 -30.72 -3.41
CA LYS A 25 -2.63 -30.04 -2.97
C LYS A 25 -2.22 -28.67 -2.39
N GLN A 26 -2.68 -27.59 -3.00
CA GLN A 26 -2.70 -26.29 -2.33
C GLN A 26 -3.73 -26.37 -1.21
N GLU A 27 -3.28 -26.35 0.04
CA GLU A 27 -4.15 -26.09 1.17
C GLU A 27 -4.62 -24.63 1.12
N LYS A 28 -5.94 -24.46 1.15
CA LYS A 28 -6.61 -23.17 1.23
C LYS A 28 -6.32 -22.60 2.63
N PRO A 29 -5.84 -21.35 2.76
CA PRO A 29 -5.54 -20.81 4.09
C PRO A 29 -6.81 -20.74 4.94
N GLU A 30 -6.72 -21.22 6.18
CA GLU A 30 -7.81 -21.16 7.17
C GLU A 30 -8.11 -19.70 7.56
N PRO A 31 -9.39 -19.32 7.74
CA PRO A 31 -9.74 -17.99 8.21
C PRO A 31 -9.61 -17.93 9.73
N GLY A 32 -8.58 -17.23 10.22
CA GLY A 32 -8.38 -17.05 11.65
C GLY A 32 -7.33 -16.00 12.02
N ALA A 33 -7.70 -14.71 11.97
CA ALA A 33 -7.11 -13.68 12.81
C ALA A 33 -8.15 -12.58 13.09
N PRO A 34 -8.36 -12.17 14.36
CA PRO A 34 -9.27 -11.09 14.70
C PRO A 34 -8.60 -9.75 14.35
N GLY A 35 -9.09 -9.10 13.29
CA GLY A 35 -8.57 -7.82 12.80
C GLY A 35 -9.09 -7.38 11.43
N GLN A 36 -9.92 -8.17 10.76
CA GLN A 36 -10.56 -7.76 9.51
C GLN A 36 -11.94 -7.15 9.79
N GLN A 37 -11.95 -5.88 10.20
CA GLN A 37 -13.14 -5.04 10.04
C GLN A 37 -12.85 -3.97 8.98
N MET A 38 -12.61 -4.44 7.75
CA MET A 38 -13.10 -3.73 6.59
C MET A 38 -14.31 -4.51 6.08
N THR A 39 -15.35 -3.77 5.72
CA THR A 39 -16.68 -4.26 5.34
C THR A 39 -16.64 -5.36 4.27
N ALA A 40 -17.75 -6.10 4.12
CA ALA A 40 -17.90 -7.13 3.09
C ALA A 40 -17.38 -6.65 1.72
N PRO A 41 -16.78 -7.54 0.89
CA PRO A 41 -16.22 -7.16 -0.41
C PRO A 41 -17.19 -6.31 -1.24
N GLY A 42 -16.70 -5.16 -1.72
CA GLY A 42 -17.50 -4.22 -2.53
C GLY A 42 -18.31 -3.20 -1.76
N VAL A 43 -18.33 -3.23 -0.42
CA VAL A 43 -18.96 -2.18 0.40
C VAL A 43 -17.91 -1.18 0.84
N GLU A 44 -18.17 0.10 0.61
CA GLU A 44 -17.31 1.19 1.06
C GLU A 44 -17.35 1.35 2.59
N PRO A 45 -16.18 1.32 3.26
CA PRO A 45 -16.12 1.47 4.70
C PRO A 45 -16.44 2.91 5.13
N THR A 46 -17.03 3.02 6.32
CA THR A 46 -17.05 4.26 7.09
C THR A 46 -15.82 4.26 8.01
N ILE A 47 -15.13 5.38 8.11
CA ILE A 47 -13.97 5.56 8.99
C ILE A 47 -14.22 6.68 9.99
N SER A 48 -13.63 6.53 11.18
CA SER A 48 -13.56 7.59 12.19
C SER A 48 -12.38 8.53 11.91
N VAL A 49 -12.66 9.83 11.83
CA VAL A 49 -11.67 10.86 11.48
C VAL A 49 -11.61 11.90 12.60
N TYR A 50 -10.40 12.23 13.05
CA TYR A 50 -10.17 13.37 13.92
C TYR A 50 -10.10 14.66 13.09
N MET A 51 -10.98 15.60 13.38
CA MET A 51 -11.07 16.89 12.71
C MET A 51 -10.18 17.90 13.44
N HIS A 52 -8.96 18.13 12.94
CA HIS A 52 -7.94 18.96 13.59
C HIS A 52 -8.42 20.36 13.97
N GLU A 53 -9.21 21.00 13.10
CA GLU A 53 -9.68 22.38 13.30
C GLU A 53 -10.69 22.51 14.45
N THR A 54 -11.53 21.49 14.67
CA THR A 54 -12.61 21.52 15.68
C THR A 54 -12.30 20.68 16.91
N GLY A 55 -11.36 19.73 16.81
CA GLY A 55 -11.08 18.73 17.84
C GLY A 55 -12.10 17.59 17.90
N GLU A 56 -13.07 17.55 17.00
CA GLU A 56 -14.15 16.55 17.01
C GLU A 56 -13.73 15.24 16.33
N LYS A 57 -14.42 14.16 16.70
CA LYS A 57 -14.37 12.89 15.97
C LYS A 57 -15.60 12.80 15.07
N LYS A 58 -15.39 12.55 13.78
CA LYS A 58 -16.47 12.40 12.80
C LYS A 58 -16.34 11.09 12.07
N ASP A 59 -17.44 10.34 11.98
CA ASP A 59 -17.54 9.20 11.08
C ASP A 59 -17.91 9.69 9.68
N MET A 60 -17.17 9.25 8.66
CA MET A 60 -17.45 9.59 7.27
C MET A 60 -17.08 8.45 6.32
N LYS A 61 -17.60 8.53 5.10
CA LYS A 61 -17.28 7.56 4.06
C LYS A 61 -15.83 7.70 3.62
N MET A 62 -15.14 6.58 3.39
CA MET A 62 -13.73 6.57 2.99
C MET A 62 -13.49 7.47 1.78
N GLU A 63 -14.32 7.39 0.75
CA GLU A 63 -14.15 8.17 -0.47
C GLU A 63 -14.48 9.67 -0.26
N GLU A 64 -15.33 10.02 0.72
CA GLU A 64 -15.52 11.42 1.15
C GLU A 64 -14.22 11.96 1.78
N TYR A 65 -13.61 11.18 2.67
CA TYR A 65 -12.32 11.54 3.27
C TYR A 65 -11.22 11.69 2.22
N ILE A 66 -11.08 10.72 1.31
CA ILE A 66 -10.06 10.75 0.24
C ILE A 66 -10.25 11.95 -0.69
N ALA A 67 -11.48 12.36 -0.99
CA ALA A 67 -11.71 13.58 -1.76
C ALA A 67 -11.16 14.83 -1.05
N GLY A 68 -11.37 14.94 0.26
CA GLY A 68 -10.81 16.04 1.06
C GLY A 68 -9.29 15.99 1.15
N VAL A 69 -8.68 14.80 1.21
CA VAL A 69 -7.22 14.65 1.18
C VAL A 69 -6.64 15.10 -0.17
N VAL A 70 -7.19 14.61 -1.28
CA VAL A 70 -6.72 15.00 -2.63
C VAL A 70 -6.83 16.52 -2.82
N ALA A 71 -7.92 17.14 -2.35
CA ALA A 71 -8.08 18.59 -2.42
C ALA A 71 -7.15 19.38 -1.47
N GLY A 72 -6.68 18.77 -0.38
CA GLY A 72 -5.73 19.37 0.56
C GLY A 72 -4.27 19.24 0.12
N GLU A 73 -3.93 18.15 -0.57
CA GLU A 73 -2.55 17.82 -0.97
C GLU A 73 -2.20 18.31 -2.38
N MET A 74 -3.20 18.50 -3.26
CA MET A 74 -2.99 18.89 -4.65
C MET A 74 -3.87 20.05 -5.06
N ARG A 75 -3.38 20.85 -6.02
CA ARG A 75 -4.21 21.83 -6.69
C ARG A 75 -5.30 21.13 -7.49
N ASN A 76 -6.55 21.51 -7.25
CA ASN A 76 -7.73 20.86 -7.81
C ASN A 76 -7.94 21.13 -9.33
N ASP A 77 -7.10 21.97 -9.94
CA ASP A 77 -7.06 22.28 -11.38
C ASP A 77 -6.03 21.44 -12.16
N TRP A 78 -5.27 20.58 -11.48
CA TRP A 78 -4.32 19.67 -12.13
C TRP A 78 -5.02 18.59 -12.97
N PRO A 79 -4.29 17.94 -13.90
CA PRO A 79 -4.83 16.85 -14.71
C PRO A 79 -5.53 15.78 -13.85
N VAL A 80 -6.69 15.32 -14.29
CA VAL A 80 -7.52 14.38 -13.52
C VAL A 80 -6.78 13.07 -13.23
N GLU A 81 -5.90 12.65 -14.12
CA GLU A 81 -5.06 11.47 -13.97
C GLU A 81 -4.02 11.64 -12.84
N ALA A 82 -3.50 12.84 -12.64
CA ALA A 82 -2.59 13.14 -11.53
C ALA A 82 -3.35 13.12 -10.19
N LEU A 83 -4.53 13.75 -10.14
CA LEU A 83 -5.42 13.68 -8.97
C LEU A 83 -5.86 12.23 -8.67
N ALA A 84 -6.08 11.42 -9.72
CA ALA A 84 -6.46 10.01 -9.58
C ALA A 84 -5.31 9.16 -9.02
N ALA A 85 -4.07 9.41 -9.46
CA ALA A 85 -2.89 8.79 -8.87
C ALA A 85 -2.77 9.14 -7.38
N GLN A 86 -2.96 10.41 -7.01
CA GLN A 86 -2.97 10.82 -5.60
C GLN A 86 -4.11 10.19 -4.80
N ALA A 87 -5.30 10.02 -5.38
CA ALA A 87 -6.39 9.33 -4.70
C ALA A 87 -6.00 7.89 -4.32
N ILE A 88 -5.30 7.17 -5.22
CA ILE A 88 -4.77 5.83 -4.93
C ILE A 88 -3.71 5.88 -3.82
N VAL A 89 -2.76 6.82 -3.89
CA VAL A 89 -1.72 7.03 -2.87
C VAL A 89 -2.35 7.31 -1.50
N ALA A 90 -3.23 8.31 -1.41
CA ALA A 90 -3.88 8.71 -0.17
C ALA A 90 -4.72 7.58 0.44
N ARG A 91 -5.44 6.81 -0.39
CA ARG A 91 -6.20 5.64 0.06
C ARG A 91 -5.29 4.54 0.58
N SER A 92 -4.21 4.25 -0.14
CA SER A 92 -3.23 3.23 0.26
C SER A 92 -2.57 3.58 1.58
N PHE A 93 -2.16 4.83 1.76
CA PHE A 93 -1.63 5.36 3.01
C PHE A 93 -2.64 5.20 4.14
N THR A 94 -3.89 5.62 3.92
CA THR A 94 -4.96 5.54 4.94
C THR A 94 -5.20 4.09 5.37
N VAL A 95 -5.31 3.17 4.41
CA VAL A 95 -5.48 1.73 4.69
C VAL A 95 -4.26 1.18 5.43
N TYR A 96 -3.04 1.50 4.99
CA TYR A 96 -1.81 1.07 5.68
C TYR A 96 -1.78 1.55 7.13
N GLN A 97 -2.09 2.82 7.38
CA GLN A 97 -2.11 3.39 8.73
C GLN A 97 -3.15 2.70 9.61
N ILE A 98 -4.35 2.42 9.09
CA ILE A 98 -5.40 1.71 9.82
C ILE A 98 -4.99 0.28 10.13
N GLU A 99 -4.59 -0.49 9.12
CA GLU A 99 -4.35 -1.93 9.25
C GLU A 99 -3.04 -2.27 9.95
N THR A 100 -1.98 -1.49 9.69
CA THR A 100 -0.63 -1.79 10.19
C THR A 100 -0.30 -0.99 11.45
N LYS A 101 -0.78 0.25 11.55
CA LYS A 101 -0.48 1.15 12.67
C LYS A 101 -1.66 1.33 13.62
N GLY A 102 -2.88 0.88 13.29
CA GLY A 102 -4.08 1.06 14.13
C GLY A 102 -4.68 2.46 14.07
N GLY A 103 -4.41 3.22 12.99
CA GLY A 103 -4.85 4.59 12.81
C GLY A 103 -4.03 5.59 13.60
N VAL A 104 -4.69 6.66 14.07
CA VAL A 104 -4.10 7.73 14.88
C VAL A 104 -4.38 7.43 16.36
N LYS A 105 -3.50 6.63 16.98
CA LYS A 105 -3.72 6.05 18.32
C LYS A 105 -3.96 7.09 19.40
N GLU A 106 -3.20 8.19 19.36
CA GLU A 106 -3.27 9.30 20.31
C GLU A 106 -4.63 10.00 20.27
N ARG A 107 -5.30 9.98 19.11
CA ARG A 107 -6.65 10.51 18.91
C ARG A 107 -7.73 9.44 19.12
N GLY A 108 -7.38 8.16 19.05
CA GLY A 108 -8.34 7.06 19.03
C GLY A 108 -9.29 7.18 17.85
N THR A 109 -8.75 7.46 16.67
CA THR A 109 -9.46 7.54 15.38
C THR A 109 -8.67 6.78 14.30
N GLN A 110 -9.33 6.42 13.21
CA GLN A 110 -8.69 5.72 12.09
C GLN A 110 -7.87 6.66 11.20
N ALA A 111 -8.27 7.93 11.08
CA ALA A 111 -7.56 8.95 10.33
C ALA A 111 -7.60 10.32 11.05
N SER A 112 -6.87 11.28 10.51
CA SER A 112 -6.85 12.68 10.96
C SER A 112 -6.77 13.63 9.77
N THR A 113 -7.24 14.86 9.97
CA THR A 113 -7.10 15.97 9.01
C THR A 113 -5.88 16.86 9.30
N ASP A 114 -5.03 16.50 10.28
CA ASP A 114 -3.79 17.21 10.57
C ASP A 114 -2.63 16.63 9.74
N ILE A 115 -2.05 17.47 8.86
CA ILE A 115 -0.89 17.12 8.03
C ILE A 115 0.32 16.67 8.86
N LYS A 116 0.45 17.11 10.12
CA LYS A 116 1.61 16.78 10.97
C LYS A 116 1.59 15.34 11.48
N GLU A 117 0.42 14.72 11.55
CA GLU A 117 0.25 13.35 12.06
C GLU A 117 -0.32 12.39 11.01
N PHE A 118 -0.88 12.91 9.92
CA PHE A 118 -1.52 12.11 8.88
C PHE A 118 -1.36 12.71 7.48
N GLN A 119 -2.36 13.42 6.96
CA GLN A 119 -2.39 13.98 5.62
C GLN A 119 -3.12 15.33 5.66
N ALA A 120 -2.76 16.25 4.75
CA ALA A 120 -3.51 17.47 4.53
C ALA A 120 -4.93 17.14 4.08
N TYR A 121 -5.86 18.02 4.42
CA TYR A 121 -7.28 17.83 4.14
C TYR A 121 -7.95 19.19 3.93
N SER A 122 -8.72 19.33 2.86
CA SER A 122 -9.54 20.50 2.62
C SER A 122 -10.91 20.13 2.04
N ALA A 123 -11.94 20.13 2.89
CA ALA A 123 -13.31 19.86 2.45
C ALA A 123 -13.85 20.95 1.50
N LYS A 124 -13.42 22.20 1.70
CA LYS A 124 -13.89 23.37 0.95
C LYS A 124 -13.35 23.42 -0.49
N ASP A 125 -12.20 22.79 -0.74
CA ASP A 125 -11.52 22.84 -2.05
C ASP A 125 -11.89 21.65 -2.95
N ILE A 126 -12.81 20.78 -2.51
CA ILE A 126 -13.31 19.65 -3.30
C ILE A 126 -14.18 20.17 -4.46
N ASN A 127 -13.66 20.05 -5.69
CA ASN A 127 -14.38 20.36 -6.93
C ASN A 127 -14.77 19.08 -7.72
N ASP A 128 -15.44 19.25 -8.86
CA ASP A 128 -15.87 18.13 -9.70
C ASP A 128 -14.70 17.31 -10.28
N ASN A 129 -13.56 17.95 -10.52
CA ASN A 129 -12.35 17.29 -11.02
C ASN A 129 -11.78 16.31 -9.98
N VAL A 130 -11.71 16.74 -8.71
CA VAL A 130 -11.33 15.88 -7.57
C VAL A 130 -12.34 14.75 -7.38
N ARG A 131 -13.64 15.03 -7.40
CA ARG A 131 -14.69 13.99 -7.29
C ARG A 131 -14.57 12.95 -8.39
N LYS A 132 -14.32 13.39 -9.63
CA LYS A 132 -14.11 12.51 -10.78
C LYS A 132 -12.87 11.62 -10.58
N ALA A 133 -11.74 12.19 -10.17
CA ALA A 133 -10.51 11.45 -9.90
C ALA A 133 -10.68 10.35 -8.83
N VAL A 134 -11.36 10.68 -7.73
CA VAL A 134 -11.66 9.72 -6.65
C VAL A 134 -12.61 8.63 -7.14
N ALA A 135 -13.67 9.00 -7.89
CA ALA A 135 -14.62 8.04 -8.44
C ALA A 135 -13.98 7.06 -9.45
N MET A 136 -13.08 7.54 -10.30
CA MET A 136 -12.33 6.73 -11.28
C MET A 136 -11.45 5.66 -10.61
N THR A 137 -11.03 5.89 -9.37
CA THR A 137 -10.09 5.04 -8.62
C THR A 137 -10.69 4.45 -7.36
N ARG A 138 -12.02 4.42 -7.27
CA ARG A 138 -12.76 3.98 -6.08
C ARG A 138 -12.30 2.60 -5.63
N GLY A 139 -11.90 2.50 -4.36
CA GLY A 139 -11.42 1.26 -3.76
C GLY A 139 -10.06 0.75 -4.29
N MET A 140 -9.40 1.45 -5.22
CA MET A 140 -8.07 1.07 -5.69
C MET A 140 -7.01 1.49 -4.66
N ILE A 141 -6.15 0.53 -4.30
CA ILE A 141 -4.99 0.73 -3.44
C ILE A 141 -3.77 0.04 -4.04
N MET A 142 -2.58 0.51 -3.67
CA MET A 142 -1.31 -0.15 -3.95
C MET A 142 -1.04 -1.23 -2.93
N VAL A 143 -0.66 -2.41 -3.42
CA VAL A 143 -0.30 -3.56 -2.59
C VAL A 143 1.08 -4.09 -2.97
N TYR A 144 1.83 -4.54 -1.97
CA TYR A 144 3.08 -5.27 -2.14
C TYR A 144 3.01 -6.56 -1.32
N GLN A 145 3.24 -7.70 -1.97
CA GLN A 145 3.15 -9.03 -1.34
C GLN A 145 1.82 -9.26 -0.59
N GLY A 146 0.71 -8.80 -1.18
CA GLY A 146 -0.64 -8.97 -0.64
C GLY A 146 -0.97 -8.09 0.58
N LYS A 147 -0.10 -7.13 0.94
CA LYS A 147 -0.34 -6.15 2.01
C LYS A 147 -0.42 -4.74 1.43
N PRO A 148 -1.18 -3.81 2.04
CA PRO A 148 -1.14 -2.41 1.66
C PRO A 148 0.29 -1.86 1.66
N ALA A 149 0.66 -1.16 0.59
CA ALA A 149 1.96 -0.49 0.52
C ALA A 149 1.95 0.77 1.41
N TYR A 150 3.09 1.08 2.03
CA TYR A 150 3.27 2.36 2.72
C TYR A 150 3.69 3.42 1.70
N THR A 151 2.78 4.33 1.37
CA THR A 151 2.90 5.20 0.21
C THR A 151 3.15 6.65 0.62
N TRP A 152 4.41 6.99 0.84
CA TRP A 152 4.84 8.37 1.02
C TRP A 152 4.80 9.14 -0.29
N PHE A 153 4.55 10.44 -0.20
CA PHE A 153 4.58 11.38 -1.31
C PHE A 153 5.09 12.74 -0.82
N HIS A 154 5.43 13.62 -1.76
CA HIS A 154 6.00 14.93 -1.52
C HIS A 154 5.73 15.83 -2.74
N ALA A 155 5.84 17.15 -2.57
CA ALA A 155 5.43 18.13 -3.59
C ALA A 155 6.34 18.15 -4.83
N SER A 156 7.65 18.02 -4.63
CA SER A 156 8.67 18.05 -5.70
C SER A 156 9.86 17.19 -5.32
N ALA A 157 10.30 16.34 -6.24
CA ALA A 157 11.49 15.50 -6.13
C ALA A 157 12.77 16.25 -6.55
N GLY A 158 12.65 17.42 -7.19
CA GLY A 158 13.80 18.18 -7.68
C GLY A 158 14.64 17.43 -8.72
N GLY A 159 14.00 16.61 -9.56
CA GLY A 159 14.65 15.82 -10.62
C GLY A 159 14.92 14.36 -10.27
N LYS A 160 14.87 13.97 -8.98
CA LYS A 160 15.08 12.57 -8.58
C LYS A 160 14.44 12.28 -7.23
N THR A 161 13.67 11.21 -7.13
CA THR A 161 13.04 10.84 -5.85
C THR A 161 14.08 10.37 -4.84
N ALA A 162 13.85 10.68 -3.56
CA ALA A 162 14.65 10.18 -2.45
C ALA A 162 14.11 8.83 -1.94
N THR A 163 14.98 8.06 -1.28
CA THR A 163 14.55 6.92 -0.46
C THR A 163 13.88 7.40 0.83
N ALA A 164 13.09 6.56 1.50
CA ALA A 164 12.49 6.90 2.80
C ALA A 164 13.56 7.12 3.88
N LYS A 165 14.66 6.36 3.85
CA LYS A 165 15.81 6.60 4.73
C LYS A 165 16.39 8.00 4.57
N GLU A 166 16.54 8.46 3.35
CA GLU A 166 17.10 9.77 3.03
C GLU A 166 16.10 10.90 3.31
N GLY A 167 14.91 10.84 2.71
CA GLY A 167 13.94 11.94 2.75
C GLY A 167 13.15 12.04 4.06
N LEU A 168 13.00 10.93 4.79
CA LEU A 168 12.17 10.85 6.00
C LEU A 168 12.94 10.40 7.25
N ASN A 169 14.25 10.18 7.13
CA ASN A 169 15.06 9.59 8.21
C ASN A 169 14.47 8.27 8.73
N TYR A 170 13.88 7.47 7.84
CA TYR A 170 13.20 6.24 8.18
C TYR A 170 14.19 5.22 8.77
N ARG A 171 13.87 4.65 9.93
CA ARG A 171 14.81 3.83 10.70
C ARG A 171 14.75 2.34 10.38
N GLU A 172 13.68 1.88 9.74
CA GLU A 172 13.51 0.47 9.39
C GLU A 172 14.21 0.12 8.06
N ALA A 173 14.05 -1.12 7.61
CA ALA A 173 14.51 -1.51 6.28
C ALA A 173 13.71 -0.75 5.21
N GLU A 174 14.40 -0.32 4.14
CA GLU A 174 13.75 0.36 3.01
C GLU A 174 12.73 -0.60 2.36
N PRO A 175 11.46 -0.21 2.19
CA PRO A 175 10.51 -1.06 1.50
C PRO A 175 10.97 -1.31 0.05
N PRO A 176 10.88 -2.54 -0.50
CA PRO A 176 11.45 -2.85 -1.81
C PRO A 176 10.92 -1.99 -2.97
N TYR A 177 9.68 -1.50 -2.84
CA TYR A 177 9.03 -0.64 -3.82
C TYR A 177 9.37 0.86 -3.68
N ILE A 178 10.17 1.24 -2.68
CA ILE A 178 10.67 2.60 -2.52
C ILE A 178 12.11 2.63 -3.02
N GLN A 179 12.26 3.08 -4.27
CA GLN A 179 13.54 3.22 -4.95
C GLN A 179 13.68 4.65 -5.46
N SER A 180 14.91 5.15 -5.49
CA SER A 180 15.21 6.42 -6.15
C SER A 180 15.08 6.26 -7.66
N VAL A 181 14.24 7.09 -8.28
CA VAL A 181 14.00 7.13 -9.71
C VAL A 181 14.10 8.56 -10.22
N ASP A 182 14.44 8.72 -11.50
CA ASP A 182 14.42 10.04 -12.13
C ASP A 182 12.98 10.58 -12.14
N SER A 183 12.83 11.86 -11.85
CA SER A 183 11.55 12.56 -11.82
C SER A 183 11.53 13.62 -12.92
N PRO A 184 10.39 13.82 -13.61
CA PRO A 184 10.29 14.79 -14.70
C PRO A 184 10.26 16.25 -14.22
N ASP A 185 10.09 16.49 -12.92
CA ASP A 185 10.20 17.84 -12.35
C ASP A 185 11.65 18.31 -12.30
N ASP A 186 11.89 19.62 -12.43
CA ASP A 186 13.23 20.17 -12.35
C ASP A 186 13.57 20.64 -10.92
N ALA A 187 14.86 20.85 -10.66
CA ALA A 187 15.34 21.34 -9.37
C ALA A 187 14.91 22.80 -9.04
N SER A 188 14.25 23.50 -9.97
CA SER A 188 13.73 24.86 -9.77
C SER A 188 12.25 24.88 -9.39
N ALA A 189 11.57 23.73 -9.42
CA ALA A 189 10.22 23.60 -8.90
C ALA A 189 10.21 23.98 -7.40
N PRO A 190 9.34 24.91 -6.98
CA PRO A 190 9.27 25.32 -5.58
C PRO A 190 8.90 24.11 -4.69
N PRO A 191 9.51 24.01 -3.49
CA PRO A 191 9.23 22.93 -2.55
C PRO A 191 7.81 22.99 -1.97
#